data_AF-A0A5E4GNB2-F1
#
_entry.id   AF-A0A5E4GNB2-F1
#
_cell.length_a   1.000
_cell.length_b   1.000
_cell.length_c   1.000
_cell.angle_alpha   90.00
_cell.angle_beta   90.00
_cell.angle_gamma   90.00
#
_symmetry.space_group_name_H-M   'P 1'
#
loop_
_entity.id
_entity.type
_entity.pdbx_description
1 polymer ?
#
loop_
_entity_poly.entity_id
_entity_poly.type
_entity_poly.pdbx_seq_one_letter_code
_entity_poly.pdbx_strand_id
1 'polypeptide(L)'
;MIVVIVLDALNGGDCRETRCHPDGPAIRFPFRLKGRQPIHCGFPGFDVSCTDDNQTILELPSSSAKFFVDAINYTSHTIRGRAYYGCLPRELFYSKGSYPFQFVGRTPLFSCPPSTVHDYTSDISDEIGVLHWSIPSCEHCK
;
A
#
# COMPACT_ATOMS: atom_id res chain seq x y z
N MET A 1 -5.76 -47.40 4.45
CA MET A 1 -5.52 -46.01 3.99
C MET A 1 -6.13 -45.09 5.02
N ILE A 2 -5.30 -44.35 5.75
CA ILE A 2 -5.75 -43.36 6.73
C ILE A 2 -5.92 -42.05 5.98
N VAL A 3 -7.15 -41.54 5.89
CA VAL A 3 -7.41 -40.19 5.41
C VAL A 3 -7.08 -39.25 6.57
N VAL A 4 -5.96 -38.56 6.48
CA VAL A 4 -5.63 -37.49 7.43
C VAL A 4 -6.47 -36.28 7.03
N ILE A 5 -7.59 -36.10 7.72
CA ILE A 5 -8.37 -34.86 7.62
C ILE A 5 -7.60 -33.83 8.44
N VAL A 6 -6.87 -32.94 7.77
CA VAL A 6 -6.30 -31.76 8.43
C VAL A 6 -7.47 -30.84 8.75
N LEU A 7 -7.97 -30.91 9.98
CA LEU A 7 -8.85 -29.88 10.51
C LEU A 7 -7.95 -28.70 10.90
N ASP A 8 -7.81 -27.74 9.99
CA ASP A 8 -7.14 -26.48 10.28
C ASP A 8 -7.88 -25.77 11.42
N ALA A 9 -7.14 -25.42 12.46
CA ALA A 9 -7.63 -25.04 13.77
C ALA A 9 -8.52 -23.78 13.78
N LEU A 10 -9.63 -23.88 14.51
CA LEU A 10 -10.28 -22.87 15.36
C LEU A 10 -9.93 -21.38 15.12
N ASN A 11 -10.74 -20.72 14.29
CA ASN A 11 -11.18 -19.31 14.41
C ASN A 11 -10.15 -18.20 14.66
N GLY A 12 -8.95 -18.30 14.08
CA GLY A 12 -8.04 -17.19 13.83
C GLY A 12 -7.49 -17.38 12.42
N GLY A 13 -8.12 -16.74 11.44
CA GLY A 13 -7.92 -17.07 10.02
C GLY A 13 -6.46 -16.99 9.55
N ASP A 14 -6.21 -17.63 8.40
CA ASP A 14 -4.87 -17.80 7.86
C ASP A 14 -4.21 -16.46 7.47
N CYS A 15 -3.06 -16.15 8.09
CA CYS A 15 -2.23 -14.98 7.78
C CYS A 15 -1.07 -15.30 6.81
N ARG A 16 -1.17 -16.41 6.07
CA ARG A 16 -0.20 -16.75 5.01
C ARG A 16 -0.05 -15.61 4.01
N GLU A 17 1.14 -15.56 3.40
CA GLU A 17 1.44 -14.65 2.31
C GLU A 17 0.42 -14.81 1.18
N THR A 18 -0.07 -13.69 0.66
CA THR A 18 -0.99 -13.64 -0.48
C THR A 18 -0.49 -12.67 -1.54
N ARG A 19 -1.07 -12.72 -2.74
CA ARG A 19 -0.72 -11.85 -3.87
C ARG A 19 -1.94 -11.53 -4.72
N CYS A 20 -1.98 -10.36 -5.35
CA CYS A 20 -3.01 -10.04 -6.35
C CYS A 20 -2.76 -10.77 -7.68
N HIS A 21 -1.50 -10.83 -8.11
CA HIS A 21 -1.03 -11.55 -9.28
C HIS A 21 0.14 -12.48 -8.88
N PRO A 22 0.34 -13.66 -9.51
CA PRO A 22 1.48 -14.53 -9.22
C PRO A 22 2.83 -13.81 -9.24
N ASP A 23 3.03 -12.94 -10.24
CA ASP A 23 4.24 -12.11 -10.39
C ASP A 23 4.19 -10.78 -9.61
N GLY A 24 3.08 -10.50 -8.92
CA GLY A 24 2.90 -9.30 -8.12
C GLY A 24 3.64 -9.37 -6.77
N PRO A 25 3.66 -8.28 -6.00
CA PRO A 25 4.35 -8.25 -4.72
C PRO A 25 3.73 -9.23 -3.71
N ALA A 26 4.59 -9.86 -2.91
CA ALA A 26 4.19 -10.62 -1.73
C ALA A 26 3.51 -9.71 -0.71
N ILE A 27 2.30 -10.05 -0.28
CA ILE A 27 1.55 -9.34 0.76
C ILE A 27 1.61 -10.16 2.05
N ARG A 28 2.31 -9.61 3.04
CA ARG A 28 2.48 -10.15 4.38
C ARG A 28 2.56 -8.99 5.39
N PHE A 29 2.48 -9.31 6.67
CA PHE A 29 2.62 -8.35 7.76
C PHE A 29 3.83 -7.40 7.53
N PRO A 30 3.68 -6.08 7.69
CA PRO A 30 2.53 -5.37 8.27
C PRO A 30 1.36 -5.13 7.30
N PHE A 31 1.50 -5.46 6.02
CA PHE A 31 0.44 -5.27 5.04
C PHE A 31 -0.60 -6.38 5.10
N ARG A 32 -1.86 -6.00 4.87
CA ARG A 32 -2.99 -6.93 4.82
C ARG A 32 -3.74 -6.78 3.50
N LEU A 33 -3.98 -7.89 2.81
CA LEU A 33 -4.87 -7.91 1.65
C LEU A 33 -6.34 -7.98 2.07
N LYS A 34 -7.07 -6.87 1.89
CA LYS A 34 -8.51 -6.80 2.16
C LYS A 34 -9.27 -7.87 1.38
N GLY A 35 -10.23 -8.50 2.04
CA GLY A 35 -11.08 -9.55 1.45
C GLY A 35 -10.44 -10.95 1.37
N ARG A 36 -9.11 -11.08 1.56
CA ARG A 36 -8.43 -12.39 1.60
C ARG A 36 -7.79 -12.72 2.94
N GLN A 37 -7.22 -11.72 3.62
CA GLN A 37 -6.60 -11.89 4.92
C GLN A 37 -7.48 -11.31 6.05
N PRO A 38 -7.62 -12.01 7.18
CA PRO A 38 -8.28 -11.49 8.39
C PRO A 38 -7.69 -10.17 8.89
N ILE A 39 -8.49 -9.39 9.63
CA ILE A 39 -8.08 -8.07 10.13
C ILE A 39 -6.85 -8.06 11.03
N HIS A 40 -6.62 -9.14 11.76
CA HIS A 40 -5.45 -9.27 12.64
C HIS A 40 -4.15 -9.62 11.90
N CYS A 41 -4.18 -9.87 10.59
CA CYS A 41 -2.98 -10.22 9.81
C CYS A 41 -2.14 -9.02 9.35
N GLY A 42 -2.59 -7.79 9.61
CA GLY A 42 -1.82 -6.59 9.30
C GLY A 42 -2.06 -5.47 10.29
N PHE A 43 -1.33 -4.39 10.08
CA PHE A 43 -1.38 -3.21 10.93
C PHE A 43 -2.45 -2.23 10.40
N PRO A 44 -3.25 -1.58 11.29
CA PRO A 44 -4.21 -0.57 10.86
C PRO A 44 -3.56 0.52 9.98
N GLY A 45 -4.12 0.74 8.79
CA GLY A 45 -3.57 1.69 7.81
C GLY A 45 -2.57 1.11 6.82
N PHE A 46 -2.26 -0.19 6.89
CA PHE A 46 -1.43 -0.91 5.92
C PHE A 46 -2.24 -1.85 5.02
N ASP A 47 -3.52 -1.52 4.82
CA ASP A 47 -4.38 -2.31 3.98
C ASP A 47 -4.08 -2.09 2.51
N VAL A 48 -3.99 -3.19 1.77
CA VAL A 48 -3.91 -3.20 0.31
C VAL A 48 -5.12 -3.94 -0.26
N SER A 49 -5.43 -3.67 -1.52
CA SER A 49 -6.47 -4.36 -2.28
C SER A 49 -5.97 -4.70 -3.69
N CYS A 50 -6.72 -5.57 -4.38
CA CYS A 50 -6.47 -5.89 -5.78
C CYS A 50 -7.46 -5.11 -6.65
N THR A 51 -6.99 -4.60 -7.78
CA THR A 51 -7.87 -4.16 -8.86
C THR A 51 -8.43 -5.36 -9.62
N ASP A 52 -9.42 -5.12 -10.49
CA ASP A 52 -9.96 -6.14 -11.40
C ASP A 52 -8.88 -6.69 -12.35
N ASP A 53 -7.85 -5.87 -12.66
CA ASP A 53 -6.67 -6.24 -13.45
C ASP A 53 -5.57 -6.94 -12.62
N ASN A 54 -5.89 -7.40 -11.40
CA ASN A 54 -4.97 -8.06 -10.48
C ASN A 54 -3.75 -7.21 -10.05
N GLN A 55 -3.84 -5.89 -10.15
CA GLN A 55 -2.80 -4.99 -9.66
C GLN A 55 -2.97 -4.74 -8.16
N THR A 56 -1.87 -4.72 -7.42
CA THR A 56 -1.89 -4.38 -5.98
C THR A 56 -1.98 -2.86 -5.83
N ILE A 57 -2.93 -2.39 -5.03
CA ILE A 57 -3.06 -0.97 -4.69
C ILE A 57 -2.99 -0.76 -3.18
N LEU A 58 -2.27 0.28 -2.78
CA LEU A 58 -2.27 0.82 -1.42
C LEU A 58 -3.23 2.02 -1.37
N GLU A 59 -4.17 1.97 -0.45
CA GLU A 59 -5.05 3.09 -0.16
C GLU A 59 -4.32 4.07 0.76
N LEU A 60 -4.08 5.27 0.26
CA LEU A 60 -3.54 6.37 1.06
C LEU A 60 -4.69 7.08 1.78
N PRO A 61 -4.52 7.57 3.02
CA PRO A 61 -5.56 8.27 3.73
C PRO A 61 -5.80 9.66 3.11
N SER A 62 -6.94 10.23 3.49
CA SER A 62 -7.30 11.65 3.33
C SER A 62 -7.47 12.16 1.90
N SER A 63 -7.00 11.43 0.91
CA SER A 63 -7.23 11.72 -0.50
C SER A 63 -7.69 10.42 -1.15
N SER A 64 -8.63 10.48 -2.08
CA SER A 64 -9.01 9.33 -2.93
C SER A 64 -7.86 8.82 -3.82
N ALA A 65 -6.61 9.18 -3.49
CA ALA A 65 -5.40 8.79 -4.19
C ALA A 65 -5.11 7.32 -3.93
N LYS A 66 -4.79 6.63 -5.02
CA LYS A 66 -4.39 5.23 -5.03
C LYS A 66 -2.93 5.15 -5.43
N PHE A 67 -2.17 4.32 -4.75
CA PHE A 67 -0.79 4.02 -5.12
C PHE A 67 -0.69 2.59 -5.63
N PHE A 68 -0.39 2.42 -6.91
CA PHE A 68 -0.17 1.12 -7.54
C PHE A 68 1.18 0.58 -7.10
N VAL A 69 1.17 -0.57 -6.42
CA VAL A 69 2.35 -1.17 -5.82
C VAL A 69 2.97 -2.14 -6.81
N ASP A 70 4.14 -1.80 -7.32
CA ASP A 70 4.94 -2.71 -8.14
C ASP A 70 5.74 -3.68 -7.26
N ALA A 71 6.33 -3.17 -6.17
CA ALA A 71 7.20 -3.96 -5.29
C ALA A 71 7.15 -3.46 -3.84
N ILE A 72 7.29 -4.40 -2.90
CA ILE A 72 7.39 -4.14 -1.46
C ILE A 72 8.73 -4.72 -0.98
N ASN A 73 9.64 -3.86 -0.52
CA ASN A 73 10.92 -4.29 0.05
C ASN A 73 10.84 -4.29 1.57
N TYR A 74 10.64 -5.47 2.15
CA TYR A 74 10.52 -5.66 3.59
C TYR A 74 11.82 -5.44 4.37
N THR A 75 12.98 -5.50 3.70
CA THR A 75 14.29 -5.28 4.35
C THR A 75 14.59 -3.79 4.51
N SER A 76 14.35 -3.00 3.46
CA SER A 76 14.59 -1.55 3.47
C SER A 76 13.37 -0.72 3.88
N HIS A 77 12.25 -1.37 4.16
CA HIS A 77 10.96 -0.74 4.41
C HIS A 77 10.53 0.27 3.32
N THR A 78 10.64 -0.11 2.04
CA THR A 78 10.26 0.76 0.90
C THR A 78 9.30 0.13 -0.11
N ILE A 79 8.27 0.87 -0.51
CA ILE A 79 7.28 0.50 -1.53
C ILE A 79 7.65 1.23 -2.80
N ARG A 80 7.81 0.49 -3.89
CA ARG A 80 8.00 1.05 -5.22
C ARG A 80 6.68 0.99 -5.99
N GLY A 81 6.31 2.06 -6.66
CA GLY A 81 5.04 2.10 -7.37
C GLY A 81 4.74 3.41 -8.08
N ARG A 82 3.49 3.60 -8.47
CA ARG A 82 3.01 4.76 -9.22
C ARG A 82 1.73 5.33 -8.60
N ALA A 83 1.62 6.66 -8.56
CA ALA A 83 0.42 7.34 -8.07
C ALA A 83 -0.64 7.46 -9.18
N TYR A 84 -1.89 7.14 -8.88
CA TYR A 84 -3.01 7.36 -9.79
C TYR A 84 -3.24 8.87 -9.98
N TYR A 85 -3.26 9.34 -11.23
CA TYR A 85 -3.32 10.77 -11.61
C TYR A 85 -2.12 11.63 -11.16
N GLY A 86 -1.00 11.04 -10.77
CA GLY A 86 0.24 11.77 -10.45
C GLY A 86 0.22 12.60 -9.16
N CYS A 87 -0.87 12.59 -8.39
CA CYS A 87 -0.99 13.35 -7.15
C CYS A 87 -0.90 12.43 -5.93
N LEU A 88 0.13 12.64 -5.10
CA LEU A 88 0.24 12.04 -3.77
C LEU A 88 -0.32 13.01 -2.71
N PRO A 89 -1.01 12.52 -1.66
CA PRO A 89 -1.46 13.35 -0.54
C PRO A 89 -0.31 14.15 0.07
N ARG A 90 -0.60 15.41 0.43
CA ARG A 90 0.38 16.34 1.02
C ARG A 90 1.00 15.77 2.30
N GLU A 91 0.25 14.96 3.02
CA GLU A 91 0.64 14.28 4.25
C GLU A 91 1.86 13.37 4.06
N LEU A 92 2.04 12.77 2.87
CA LEU A 92 3.22 11.96 2.55
C LEU A 92 4.52 12.79 2.47
N PHE A 93 4.41 14.09 2.19
CA PHE A 93 5.55 15.00 2.05
C PHE A 93 5.88 15.75 3.35
N TYR A 94 4.87 16.01 4.19
CA TYR A 94 5.01 16.79 5.43
C TYR A 94 4.80 15.96 6.71
N SER A 95 4.81 14.63 6.60
CA SER A 95 4.64 13.72 7.74
C SER A 95 5.69 13.99 8.83
N LYS A 96 5.28 14.61 9.93
CA LYS A 96 6.04 14.72 11.19
C LYS A 96 5.87 13.46 12.05
N GLY A 97 5.92 12.27 11.45
CA GLY A 97 5.83 10.99 12.19
C GLY A 97 4.42 10.55 12.60
N SER A 98 3.37 11.29 12.25
CA SER A 98 1.98 10.87 12.53
C SER A 98 1.41 9.90 11.50
N TYR A 99 2.10 9.70 10.37
CA TYR A 99 1.64 8.83 9.30
C TYR A 99 2.70 7.76 8.98
N PRO A 100 2.32 6.47 8.84
CA PRO A 100 3.27 5.38 8.66
C PRO A 100 4.05 5.41 7.33
N PHE A 101 3.64 6.21 6.35
CA PHE A 101 4.32 6.29 5.06
C PHE A 101 4.88 7.69 4.79
N GLN A 102 6.01 7.75 4.10
CA GLN A 102 6.71 8.97 3.73
C GLN A 102 7.26 8.84 2.32
N PHE A 103 7.16 9.89 1.51
CA PHE A 103 7.72 9.87 0.17
C PHE A 103 9.24 10.06 0.22
N VAL A 104 9.98 9.17 -0.46
CA VAL A 104 11.43 9.22 -0.63
C VAL A 104 11.73 9.61 -2.06
N GLY A 105 11.94 10.89 -2.30
CA GLY A 105 12.31 11.41 -3.62
C GLY A 105 12.66 12.89 -3.57
N ARG A 106 13.25 13.40 -4.65
CA ARG A 106 13.39 14.84 -4.85
C ARG A 106 11.99 15.36 -5.14
N THR A 107 11.46 16.26 -4.32
CA THR A 107 10.18 16.90 -4.62
C THR A 107 10.31 17.68 -5.91
N PRO A 108 9.67 17.31 -7.03
CA PRO A 108 9.38 18.35 -8.00
C PRO A 108 8.37 19.29 -7.33
N LEU A 109 8.49 20.60 -7.56
CA LEU A 109 7.57 21.62 -7.03
C LEU A 109 6.17 21.55 -7.70
N PHE A 110 5.66 20.37 -8.02
CA PHE A 110 4.33 20.22 -8.59
C PHE A 110 3.31 20.22 -7.45
N SER A 111 2.88 21.44 -7.10
CA SER A 111 1.58 21.62 -6.47
C SER A 111 0.52 21.02 -7.40
N CYS A 112 -0.30 20.08 -6.92
CA CYS A 112 -1.43 19.58 -7.70
C CYS A 112 -2.23 20.81 -8.21
N PRO A 113 -2.45 20.96 -9.54
CA PRO A 113 -3.22 22.08 -10.03
C PRO A 113 -4.65 22.01 -9.46
N PRO A 114 -5.29 23.17 -9.21
CA PRO A 114 -6.70 23.20 -8.86
C PRO A 114 -7.51 22.49 -9.95
N SER A 115 -8.55 21.76 -9.53
CA SER A 115 -9.31 20.75 -10.29
C SER A 115 -10.05 21.24 -11.56
N THR A 116 -9.70 22.40 -12.10
CA THR A 116 -10.37 23.05 -13.23
C THR A 116 -9.56 23.06 -14.53
N VAL A 117 -8.36 22.45 -14.57
CA VAL A 117 -7.55 22.39 -15.79
C VAL A 117 -7.58 20.97 -16.36
N HIS A 118 -8.59 20.68 -17.19
CA HIS A 118 -8.49 19.63 -18.20
C HIS A 118 -7.56 20.16 -19.30
N ASP A 119 -6.25 20.05 -19.11
CA ASP A 119 -5.30 20.27 -20.21
C ASP A 119 -4.43 19.03 -20.39
N TYR A 120 -4.67 18.39 -21.53
CA TYR A 120 -4.00 17.19 -22.00
C TYR A 120 -2.64 17.62 -22.53
N THR A 121 -1.58 17.51 -21.72
CA THR A 121 -0.26 16.93 -22.04
C THR A 121 0.82 17.43 -21.07
N SER A 122 1.16 16.60 -20.10
CA SER A 122 2.55 16.44 -19.70
C SER A 122 2.81 14.95 -19.45
N ASP A 123 3.85 14.44 -20.11
CA ASP A 123 4.42 13.10 -19.97
C ASP A 123 4.93 12.82 -18.53
N ILE A 124 4.05 12.83 -17.53
CA ILE A 124 4.37 12.60 -16.11
C ILE A 124 3.55 11.41 -15.57
N SER A 125 3.11 10.49 -16.44
CA SER A 125 2.40 9.27 -16.04
C SER A 125 3.31 8.11 -15.61
N ASP A 126 4.64 8.29 -15.62
CA ASP A 126 5.62 7.24 -15.28
C ASP A 126 6.65 7.66 -14.22
N GLU A 127 6.34 8.63 -13.36
CA GLU A 127 7.23 8.88 -12.22
C GLU A 127 7.05 7.77 -11.18
N ILE A 128 8.01 6.85 -11.17
CA ILE A 128 8.13 5.80 -10.15
C ILE A 128 8.38 6.48 -8.80
N GLY A 129 7.39 6.38 -7.93
CA GLY A 129 7.48 6.82 -6.54
C GLY A 129 8.07 5.74 -5.65
N VAL A 130 8.78 6.18 -4.61
CA VAL A 130 9.21 5.31 -3.50
C VAL A 130 8.61 5.84 -2.22
N LEU A 131 7.82 5.02 -1.53
CA LEU A 131 7.32 5.31 -0.18
C LEU A 131 8.14 4.53 0.83
N HIS A 132 8.74 5.20 1.80
CA HIS A 132 9.27 4.54 2.98
C HIS A 132 8.14 4.33 3.98
N TRP A 133 8.10 3.18 4.64
CA TRP A 133 7.16 2.94 5.73
C TRP A 133 7.87 2.72 7.06
N SER A 134 7.15 2.93 8.13
CA SER A 134 7.57 2.56 9.47
C SER A 134 6.37 2.01 10.20
N ILE A 135 6.54 0.86 10.86
CA ILE A 135 5.53 0.32 11.75
C ILE A 135 5.50 1.27 12.95
N PRO A 136 4.38 1.97 13.23
CA PRO A 136 4.31 2.89 14.36
C PRO A 136 4.64 2.15 15.66
N SER A 137 5.49 2.74 16.49
CA SER A 137 5.71 2.26 17.85
C SER A 137 4.37 2.29 18.59
N CYS A 138 3.99 1.17 19.20
CA CYS A 138 2.68 0.91 19.82
C CYS A 138 2.31 1.81 21.03
N GLU A 139 2.87 3.01 21.18
CA GLU A 139 2.54 3.93 22.28
C GLU A 139 1.19 4.66 22.08
N HIS A 140 0.58 4.57 20.89
CA HIS A 140 -0.70 5.22 20.58
C HIS A 140 -1.77 4.27 19.99
N CYS A 141 -1.63 2.96 20.16
CA CYS A 141 -2.70 2.02 19.84
C CYS A 141 -3.77 2.07 20.93
N LYS A 142 -4.63 3.09 20.91
CA LYS A 142 -5.79 3.20 21.81
C LYS A 142 -7.08 3.08 21.02
#